data_AF-A0A1X7SGW3-F1
#
_entry.id   AF-A0A1X7SGW3-F1
#
_cell.length_a   1.000
_cell.length_b   1.000
_cell.length_c   1.000
_cell.angle_alpha   90.00
_cell.angle_beta   90.00
_cell.angle_gamma   90.00
#
_symmetry.space_group_name_H-M   'P 1'
#
loop_
_entity.id
_entity.type
_entity.pdbx_description
1 polymer ?
#
loop_
_entity_poly.entity_id
_entity_poly.type
_entity_poly.pdbx_seq_one_letter_code
_entity_poly.pdbx_strand_id
1 'polypeptide(L)'
;MNAQQYGNISVSTLDESIEPSCTTRKFMVTQAKKVLLIEKMSKIAKKKKKKKKKKKNYKDVSSRECTQYHFTGWPDMGVPNDSATMLRFVKRIRSSLTNDKPIVVHCR
;
A
#
# COMPACT_ATOMS: atom_id res chain seq x y z
N MET A 1 -9.29 -3.85 -12.50
CA MET A 1 -8.46 -3.71 -11.28
C MET A 1 -9.18 -4.44 -10.15
N ASN A 2 -8.63 -5.56 -9.69
CA ASN A 2 -9.27 -6.38 -8.66
C ASN A 2 -8.93 -5.82 -7.28
N ALA A 3 -9.95 -5.46 -6.51
CA ALA A 3 -9.80 -5.02 -5.13
C ALA A 3 -10.21 -6.18 -4.20
N GLN A 4 -9.32 -6.54 -3.27
CA GLN A 4 -9.55 -7.60 -2.28
C GLN A 4 -9.80 -6.96 -0.91
N GLN A 5 -10.76 -7.51 -0.16
CA GLN A 5 -11.13 -7.00 1.16
C GLN A 5 -10.64 -7.93 2.28
N TYR A 6 -10.01 -7.34 3.29
CA TYR A 6 -9.49 -7.98 4.49
C TYR A 6 -10.09 -7.28 5.73
N GLY A 7 -11.25 -7.75 6.18
CA GLY A 7 -12.01 -7.11 7.25
C GLY A 7 -12.37 -5.66 6.91
N ASN A 8 -11.78 -4.70 7.64
CA ASN A 8 -11.99 -3.26 7.44
C ASN A 8 -10.92 -2.59 6.55
N ILE A 9 -10.09 -3.37 5.86
CA ILE A 9 -9.05 -2.89 4.96
C ILE A 9 -9.36 -3.40 3.55
N SER A 10 -9.41 -2.50 2.58
CA SER A 10 -9.48 -2.86 1.16
C SER A 10 -8.12 -2.62 0.51
N VAL A 11 -7.66 -3.57 -0.29
CA VAL A 11 -6.37 -3.53 -0.99
C VAL A 11 -6.64 -3.67 -2.48
N SER A 12 -6.21 -2.70 -3.28
CA SER A 12 -6.24 -2.79 -4.74
C SER A 12 -4.84 -2.75 -5.32
N THR A 13 -4.57 -3.64 -6.28
CA THR A 13 -3.28 -3.68 -6.98
C THR A 13 -3.23 -2.53 -8.00
N LEU A 14 -2.18 -1.72 -7.90
CA LEU A 14 -1.88 -0.62 -8.81
C LEU A 14 -0.93 -1.06 -9.92
N ASP A 15 0.12 -1.80 -9.56
CA ASP A 15 1.19 -2.20 -10.46
C ASP A 15 1.89 -3.47 -9.97
N GLU A 16 2.43 -4.25 -10.91
CA GLU A 16 3.19 -5.47 -10.66
C GLU A 16 4.36 -5.56 -11.64
N SER A 17 5.57 -5.57 -11.09
CA SER A 17 6.82 -5.74 -11.82
C SER A 17 7.49 -7.03 -11.39
N ILE A 18 7.72 -7.92 -12.34
CA ILE A 18 8.29 -9.25 -12.13
C ILE A 18 9.73 -9.25 -12.63
N GLU A 19 10.67 -9.51 -11.74
CA GLU A 19 12.10 -9.69 -12.02
C GLU A 19 12.52 -11.12 -11.64
N PRO A 20 13.65 -11.64 -12.17
CA PRO A 20 14.06 -13.03 -11.94
C PRO A 20 14.18 -13.47 -10.48
N SER A 21 14.60 -12.55 -9.60
CA SER A 21 14.85 -12.82 -8.18
C SER A 21 13.93 -12.08 -7.22
N CYS A 22 13.05 -11.21 -7.73
CA CYS A 22 12.08 -10.52 -6.90
C CYS A 22 10.85 -10.06 -7.68
N THR A 23 9.72 -9.94 -6.99
CA THR A 23 8.51 -9.29 -7.50
C THR A 23 8.26 -8.02 -6.70
N THR A 24 8.00 -6.90 -7.38
CA THR A 24 7.58 -5.65 -6.74
C THR A 24 6.10 -5.43 -7.04
N ARG A 25 5.29 -5.25 -6.00
CA ARG A 25 3.85 -4.98 -6.13
C ARG A 25 3.51 -3.66 -5.46
N LYS A 26 2.76 -2.80 -6.14
CA LYS A 26 2.22 -1.57 -5.57
C LYS A 26 0.74 -1.73 -5.30
N PHE A 27 0.32 -1.31 -4.12
CA PHE A 27 -1.05 -1.42 -3.65
C PHE A 27 -1.57 -0.07 -3.18
N MET A 28 -2.84 0.19 -3.43
CA MET A 28 -3.60 1.18 -2.68
C MET A 28 -4.32 0.47 -1.55
N VAL A 29 -4.03 0.88 -0.31
CA VAL A 29 -4.61 0.33 0.91
C VAL A 29 -5.53 1.37 1.52
N THR A 30 -6.81 1.05 1.65
CA THR A 30 -7.81 1.96 2.21
C THR A 30 -8.44 1.35 3.45
N GLN A 31 -8.51 2.12 4.54
CA GLN A 31 -9.15 1.69 5.78
C GLN A 31 -10.59 2.20 5.86
N ALA A 32 -11.55 1.28 5.91
CA ALA A 32 -12.99 1.60 5.97
C ALA A 32 -13.42 2.34 7.27
N LYS A 33 -12.59 2.36 8.31
CA LYS A 33 -12.93 2.90 9.65
C LYS A 33 -13.18 4.41 9.72
N LYS A 34 -12.99 5.16 8.62
CA LYS A 34 -13.41 6.58 8.52
C LYS A 34 -14.45 6.87 7.44
N VAL A 35 -14.82 5.88 6.62
CA VAL A 35 -15.82 6.07 5.57
C VAL A 35 -17.19 6.33 6.19
N LEU A 36 -17.58 5.56 7.21
CA LEU A 36 -18.86 5.76 7.91
C LEU A 36 -18.96 7.14 8.59
N LEU A 37 -17.89 7.68 9.18
CA LEU A 37 -17.92 9.01 9.79
C LEU A 37 -17.97 10.10 8.71
N ILE A 38 -17.15 9.98 7.65
CA ILE A 38 -17.14 10.94 6.53
C ILE A 38 -18.48 10.91 5.77
N GLU A 39 -19.07 9.74 5.53
CA GLU A 39 -20.39 9.59 4.92
C GLU A 39 -21.51 10.10 5.83
N LYS A 40 -21.47 9.80 7.13
CA LYS A 40 -22.44 10.34 8.11
C LYS A 40 -22.33 11.88 8.20
N MET A 41 -21.12 12.44 8.24
CA MET A 41 -20.89 13.88 8.24
C MET A 41 -21.30 14.53 6.90
N SER A 42 -21.09 13.85 5.77
CA SER A 42 -21.57 14.28 4.45
C SER A 42 -23.10 14.28 4.35
N LYS A 43 -23.78 13.28 4.92
CA LYS A 43 -25.26 13.23 5.01
C LYS A 43 -25.82 14.33 5.91
N ILE A 44 -25.17 14.62 7.05
CA ILE A 44 -25.53 15.76 7.93
C ILE A 44 -25.31 17.11 7.21
N ALA A 45 -24.22 17.26 6.46
CA ALA A 45 -23.93 18.48 5.70
C ALA A 45 -24.89 18.69 4.51
N LYS A 46 -25.37 17.63 3.85
CA LYS A 46 -26.35 17.73 2.76
C LYS A 46 -27.70 18.29 3.21
N LYS A 47 -28.04 18.20 4.51
CA LYS A 47 -29.26 18.81 5.08
C LYS A 47 -29.13 20.33 5.28
N LYS A 48 -27.93 20.90 5.20
CA LYS A 48 -27.69 22.35 5.35
C LYS A 48 -26.94 22.91 4.12
N LYS A 49 -27.63 23.76 3.35
CA LYS A 49 -27.11 24.75 2.38
C LYS A 49 -26.80 24.30 0.94
N LYS A 50 -27.84 24.49 0.12
CA LYS A 50 -27.80 25.26 -1.14
C LYS A 50 -27.11 26.62 -0.91
N LYS A 51 -25.77 26.71 -0.96
CA LYS A 51 -24.98 27.95 -1.23
C LYS A 51 -23.45 27.67 -1.23
N LYS A 52 -22.82 27.95 -2.37
CA LYS A 52 -21.37 28.09 -2.67
C LYS A 52 -20.46 26.86 -2.38
N LYS A 53 -20.32 25.99 -3.39
CA LYS A 53 -19.31 24.90 -3.42
C LYS A 53 -17.91 25.44 -3.75
N LYS A 54 -17.13 25.83 -2.73
CA LYS A 54 -15.66 25.72 -2.79
C LYS A 54 -15.33 24.25 -2.50
N LYS A 55 -14.98 23.46 -3.52
CA LYS A 55 -14.51 22.07 -3.37
C LYS A 55 -13.17 22.10 -2.61
N LYS A 56 -13.19 21.95 -1.28
CA LYS A 56 -11.98 21.63 -0.51
C LYS A 56 -11.60 20.19 -0.84
N ASN A 57 -10.44 19.99 -1.45
CA ASN A 57 -9.90 18.68 -1.81
C ASN A 57 -9.45 17.98 -0.52
N TYR A 58 -10.36 17.23 0.12
CA TYR A 58 -10.03 16.39 1.27
C TYR A 58 -9.25 15.19 0.72
N LYS A 59 -7.91 15.35 0.58
CA LYS A 59 -7.03 14.22 0.27
C LYS A 59 -7.38 13.11 1.25
N ASP A 60 -7.80 11.99 0.71
CA ASP A 60 -8.31 10.83 1.42
C ASP A 60 -7.27 10.30 2.43
N VAL A 61 -7.33 10.79 3.67
CA VAL A 61 -6.43 10.38 4.78
C VAL A 61 -6.57 8.89 5.10
N SER A 62 -7.58 8.22 4.54
CA SER A 62 -7.84 6.79 4.77
C SER A 62 -7.19 5.87 3.75
N SER A 63 -6.63 6.40 2.66
CA SER A 63 -5.93 5.64 1.62
C SER A 63 -4.43 5.89 1.65
N ARG A 64 -3.64 4.82 1.47
CA ARG A 64 -2.18 4.85 1.47
C ARG A 64 -1.65 3.96 0.36
N GLU A 65 -0.67 4.45 -0.39
CA GLU A 65 0.11 3.60 -1.26
C GLU A 65 1.09 2.77 -0.43
N CYS A 66 1.15 1.47 -0.71
CA CYS A 66 2.06 0.51 -0.10
C CYS A 66 2.83 -0.20 -1.22
N THR A 67 4.15 -0.34 -1.07
CA THR A 67 4.98 -1.13 -1.98
C THR A 67 5.46 -2.39 -1.25
N GLN A 68 5.17 -3.55 -1.81
CA GLN A 68 5.68 -4.84 -1.37
C GLN A 68 6.86 -5.24 -2.24
N TYR A 69 7.95 -5.60 -1.58
CA TYR A 69 9.12 -6.21 -2.19
C TYR A 69 9.15 -7.68 -1.78
N HIS A 70 8.94 -8.59 -2.74
CA HIS A 70 8.92 -10.02 -2.50
C HIS A 70 10.18 -10.64 -3.10
N PHE A 71 11.10 -11.10 -2.26
CA PHE A 71 12.29 -11.83 -2.73
C PHE A 71 11.92 -13.28 -3.02
N THR A 72 12.07 -13.71 -4.27
CA THR A 72 11.68 -15.05 -4.74
C THR A 72 12.89 -15.95 -4.99
N GLY A 73 14.10 -15.43 -4.87
CA GLY A 73 15.35 -16.17 -5.08
C GLY A 73 15.88 -16.93 -3.86
N TRP A 74 15.09 -17.06 -2.79
CA TRP A 74 15.50 -17.81 -1.59
C TRP A 74 15.11 -19.28 -1.73
N PRO A 75 16.06 -20.23 -1.67
CA PRO A 75 15.77 -21.66 -1.78
C PRO A 75 15.12 -22.21 -0.51
N ASP A 76 14.30 -23.26 -0.64
CA ASP A 76 13.66 -23.90 0.53
C ASP A 76 14.69 -24.45 1.53
N MET A 77 15.85 -24.90 1.03
CA MET A 77 16.95 -25.43 1.83
C MET A 77 18.21 -24.58 1.63
N GLY A 78 18.80 -24.15 2.74
CA GLY A 78 20.07 -23.43 2.75
C GLY A 78 19.93 -21.92 2.48
N VAL A 79 20.88 -21.38 1.73
CA VAL A 79 20.99 -19.94 1.44
C VAL A 79 21.15 -19.72 -0.07
N PRO A 80 20.81 -18.54 -0.60
CA PRO A 80 21.08 -18.22 -2.00
C PRO A 80 22.57 -18.42 -2.33
N ASN A 81 22.85 -19.09 -3.45
CA ASN A 81 24.22 -19.34 -3.92
C ASN A 81 25.00 -18.05 -4.19
N ASP A 82 24.30 -17.00 -4.63
CA ASP A 82 24.86 -15.66 -4.87
C ASP A 82 24.27 -14.64 -3.89
N SER A 83 25.14 -14.11 -3.03
CA SER A 83 24.78 -13.05 -2.07
C SER A 83 24.52 -11.69 -2.77
N ALA A 84 25.06 -11.47 -3.97
CA ALA A 84 24.95 -10.18 -4.68
C ALA A 84 23.50 -9.85 -5.00
N THR A 85 22.70 -10.86 -5.37
CA THR A 85 21.27 -10.72 -5.63
C THR A 85 20.50 -10.22 -4.41
N MET A 86 20.76 -10.79 -3.23
CA MET A 86 20.16 -10.33 -1.97
C MET A 86 20.62 -8.90 -1.60
N LEU A 87 21.92 -8.61 -1.77
CA LEU A 87 22.45 -7.28 -1.50
C LEU A 87 21.83 -6.21 -2.42
N ARG A 88 21.63 -6.52 -3.70
CA ARG A 88 20.95 -5.63 -4.66
C ARG A 88 19.50 -5.39 -4.26
N PHE A 89 18.80 -6.42 -3.80
CA PHE A 89 17.44 -6.31 -3.30
C PHE A 89 17.34 -5.38 -2.08
N VAL A 90 18.20 -5.56 -1.08
CA VAL A 90 18.25 -4.69 0.12
C VAL A 90 18.59 -3.25 -0.26
N LYS A 91 19.56 -3.03 -1.17
CA LYS A 91 19.90 -1.68 -1.67
C LYS A 91 18.70 -1.00 -2.32
N ARG A 92 17.93 -1.72 -3.15
CA ARG A 92 16.71 -1.20 -3.79
C ARG A 92 15.68 -0.78 -2.74
N ILE A 93 15.41 -1.61 -1.73
CA ILE A 93 14.47 -1.27 -0.65
C ILE A 93 14.93 0.00 0.06
N ARG A 94 16.19 0.06 0.50
CA ARG A 94 16.73 1.22 1.21
C ARG A 94 16.62 2.52 0.41
N SER A 95 16.86 2.47 -0.90
CA SER A 95 16.72 3.63 -1.79
C SER A 95 15.27 4.11 -1.96
N SER A 96 14.28 3.23 -1.75
CA SER A 96 12.85 3.57 -1.87
C SER A 96 12.24 4.16 -0.60
N LEU A 97 12.98 4.14 0.52
CA LEU A 97 12.50 4.64 1.80
C LEU A 97 12.49 6.17 1.78
N THR A 98 11.28 6.72 1.75
CA THR A 98 11.04 8.17 1.71
C THR A 98 10.57 8.76 3.03
N ASN A 99 10.27 7.91 4.03
CA ASN A 99 9.65 8.31 5.29
C ASN A 99 10.19 7.48 6.46
N ASP A 100 10.19 8.06 7.66
CA ASP A 100 10.60 7.41 8.93
C ASP A 100 9.53 6.44 9.48
N LYS A 101 8.91 5.63 8.61
CA LYS A 101 7.92 4.64 9.01
C LYS A 101 8.57 3.27 9.13
N PRO A 102 8.12 2.41 10.06
CA PRO A 102 8.64 1.06 10.18
C PRO A 102 8.36 0.26 8.90
N ILE A 103 9.32 -0.58 8.53
CA ILE A 103 9.17 -1.54 7.43
C ILE A 103 8.72 -2.85 8.04
N VAL A 104 7.65 -3.42 7.48
CA VAL A 104 7.23 -4.78 7.82
C VAL A 104 8.08 -5.75 7.00
N VAL A 105 8.82 -6.61 7.69
CA VAL A 105 9.58 -7.72 7.10
C VAL A 105 9.01 -9.01 7.64
N HIS A 106 8.74 -9.97 6.77
CA HIS A 106 8.24 -11.28 7.15
C HIS A 106 8.86 -12.37 6.28
N CYS A 107 8.99 -13.56 6.86
CA CYS A 107 9.25 -14.82 6.16
C CYS A 107 8.20 -15.84 6.60
N ARG A 108 8.31 -17.08 6.11
CA ARG A 108 7.49 -18.20 6.59
C ARG A 108 8.04 -18.73 7.90
#